data_AF-A0A8S2EMT4-F1
#
_entry.id   AF-A0A8S2EMT4-F1
#
_cell.length_a   1.000
_cell.length_b   1.000
_cell.length_c   1.000
_cell.angle_alpha   90.00
_cell.angle_beta   90.00
_cell.angle_gamma   90.00
#
_symmetry.space_group_name_H-M   'P 1'
#
loop_
_entity.id
_entity.type
_entity.pdbx_description
1 polymer ?
#
loop_
_entity_poly.entity_id
_entity_poly.type
_entity_poly.pdbx_seq_one_letter_code
_entity_poly.pdbx_strand_id
1 'polypeptide(L)'
;MKGYNANELPEKTIEKYEQMVKNQIQPNNVTYLLIFKAYGECVRLGKEKSVHIDVTKNNNIDENNLVIQTALIDMYDKMGDVKRAEEIFTRILNRRNVVSFGAMMKCYNVNELPERTIELYEEMIRKEIEPDNERYLYNTV
;
A
#
# COMPACT_ATOMS: atom_id res chain seq x y z
N MET A 1 21.96 -8.50 7.93
CA MET A 1 20.56 -8.40 7.44
C MET A 1 20.09 -9.80 7.11
N LYS A 2 19.34 -10.45 8.00
CA LYS A 2 18.77 -11.79 7.77
C LYS A 2 17.38 -11.64 7.17
N GLY A 3 17.14 -12.45 6.15
CA GLY A 3 15.96 -12.44 5.31
C GLY A 3 14.67 -12.59 6.08
N TYR A 4 13.63 -11.96 5.52
CA TYR A 4 12.25 -12.13 5.87
C TYR A 4 11.90 -13.63 5.88
N ASN A 5 11.56 -14.14 7.05
CA ASN A 5 10.97 -15.47 7.16
C ASN A 5 9.47 -15.26 6.90
N ALA A 6 8.90 -15.91 5.89
CA ALA A 6 7.47 -15.82 5.59
C ALA A 6 6.55 -16.32 6.75
N ASN A 7 7.17 -16.88 7.81
CA ASN A 7 6.55 -17.32 9.05
C ASN A 7 6.75 -16.34 10.23
N GLU A 8 7.37 -15.18 10.01
CA GLU A 8 7.49 -14.17 11.06
C GLU A 8 6.12 -13.50 11.27
N LEU A 9 5.57 -13.64 12.48
CA LEU A 9 4.29 -13.07 12.86
C LEU A 9 4.28 -11.57 12.54
N PRO A 10 3.26 -11.05 11.82
CA PRO A 10 3.14 -9.63 11.50
C PRO A 10 3.40 -8.71 12.70
N GLU A 11 2.89 -9.09 13.87
CA GLU A 11 3.06 -8.39 15.13
C GLU A 11 4.54 -8.28 15.56
N LYS A 12 5.35 -9.31 15.32
CA LYS A 12 6.80 -9.29 15.64
C LYS A 12 7.56 -8.36 14.71
N THR A 13 7.18 -8.29 13.44
CA THR A 13 7.78 -7.32 12.50
C THR A 13 7.51 -5.89 12.97
N ILE A 14 6.30 -5.63 13.43
CA ILE A 14 5.87 -4.35 13.98
C ILE A 14 6.64 -4.01 15.26
N GLU A 15 6.73 -4.95 16.21
CA GLU A 15 7.49 -4.78 17.45
C GLU A 15 8.97 -4.42 17.19
N LYS A 16 9.61 -5.12 16.24
CA LYS A 16 11.00 -4.83 15.85
C LYS A 16 11.16 -3.43 15.28
N TYR A 17 10.19 -2.96 14.50
CA TYR A 17 10.19 -1.60 13.99
C TYR A 17 10.02 -0.57 15.10
N GLU A 18 9.12 -0.80 16.06
CA GLU A 18 8.98 0.09 17.21
C GLU A 18 10.27 0.15 18.04
N GLN A 19 10.94 -0.98 18.25
CA GLN A 19 12.25 -1.03 18.90
C GLN A 19 13.31 -0.27 18.10
N MET A 20 13.32 -0.41 16.77
CA MET A 20 14.23 0.32 15.88
C MET A 20 14.03 1.84 16.03
N VAL A 21 12.78 2.31 16.00
CA VAL A 21 12.43 3.73 16.18
C VAL A 21 12.77 4.22 17.59
N LYS A 22 12.48 3.44 18.64
CA LYS A 22 12.85 3.77 20.04
C LYS A 22 14.36 3.90 20.21
N ASN A 23 15.14 3.09 19.51
CA ASN A 23 16.59 3.14 19.49
C ASN A 23 17.14 4.20 18.51
N GLN A 24 16.29 5.08 17.96
CA GLN A 24 16.65 6.15 17.03
C GLN A 24 17.34 5.66 15.74
N ILE A 25 17.12 4.39 15.39
CA ILE A 25 17.63 3.81 14.15
C ILE A 25 16.63 4.14 13.04
N GLN A 26 17.12 4.74 11.97
CA GLN A 26 16.26 5.23 10.88
C GLN A 26 15.75 4.10 9.98
N PRO A 27 14.41 3.90 9.87
CA PRO A 27 13.84 2.96 8.92
C PRO A 27 14.21 3.33 7.49
N ASN A 28 14.51 2.32 6.66
CA ASN A 28 14.73 2.49 5.24
C ASN A 28 13.54 1.98 4.42
N ASN A 29 13.58 2.16 3.09
CA ASN A 29 12.52 1.73 2.18
C ASN A 29 12.14 0.25 2.34
N VAL A 30 13.12 -0.64 2.54
CA VAL A 30 12.84 -2.07 2.79
C VAL A 30 12.06 -2.25 4.09
N THR A 31 12.43 -1.53 5.15
CA THR A 31 11.72 -1.58 6.44
C THR A 31 10.27 -1.14 6.29
N TYR A 32 10.01 -0.06 5.57
CA TYR A 32 8.65 0.41 5.33
C TYR A 32 7.80 -0.60 4.55
N LEU A 33 8.34 -1.21 3.49
CA LEU A 33 7.62 -2.25 2.75
C LEU A 33 7.24 -3.45 3.64
N LEU A 34 8.15 -3.87 4.52
CA LEU A 34 7.87 -4.93 5.49
C LEU A 34 6.76 -4.54 6.47
N ILE A 35 6.78 -3.29 6.93
CA ILE A 35 5.80 -2.78 7.87
C ILE A 35 4.42 -2.61 7.24
N PHE A 36 4.33 -2.09 6.02
CA PHE A 36 3.06 -1.99 5.30
C PHE A 36 2.42 -3.37 5.08
N LYS A 37 3.25 -4.35 4.72
CA LYS A 37 2.79 -5.73 4.57
C LYS A 37 2.32 -6.32 5.91
N ALA A 38 3.12 -6.20 6.96
CA ALA A 38 2.76 -6.70 8.28
C ALA A 38 1.49 -6.06 8.82
N TYR A 39 1.35 -4.74 8.69
CA TYR A 39 0.17 -4.03 9.14
C TYR A 39 -1.09 -4.46 8.38
N GLY A 40 -1.01 -4.57 7.05
CA GLY A 40 -2.11 -5.10 6.25
C GLY A 40 -2.54 -6.52 6.65
N GLU A 41 -1.59 -7.40 7.03
CA GLU A 41 -1.91 -8.72 7.57
C GLU A 41 -2.53 -8.66 8.97
N CYS A 42 -2.11 -7.74 9.83
CA CYS A 42 -2.76 -7.52 11.13
C CYS A 42 -4.22 -7.12 10.96
N VAL A 43 -4.52 -6.21 10.01
CA VAL A 43 -5.91 -5.80 9.72
C VAL A 43 -6.72 -6.99 9.20
N ARG A 44 -6.18 -7.77 8.26
CA ARG A 44 -6.84 -8.98 7.75
C ARG A 44 -7.17 -9.99 8.86
N LEU A 45 -6.35 -10.04 9.91
CA LEU A 45 -6.52 -10.93 11.07
C LEU A 45 -7.36 -10.31 12.20
N GLY A 46 -7.86 -9.07 12.06
CA GLY A 46 -8.61 -8.37 13.12
C GLY A 46 -7.75 -7.98 14.33
N LYS A 47 -6.44 -7.84 14.13
CA LYS A 47 -5.44 -7.55 15.17
C LYS A 47 -4.90 -6.13 15.11
N GLU A 48 -5.40 -5.28 14.22
CA GLU A 48 -4.96 -3.91 14.01
C GLU A 48 -5.02 -3.05 15.29
N LYS A 49 -5.98 -3.30 16.18
CA LYS A 49 -6.08 -2.60 17.47
C LYS A 49 -4.97 -2.94 18.46
N SER A 50 -4.35 -4.12 18.31
CA SER A 50 -3.25 -4.55 19.16
C SER A 50 -1.90 -3.99 18.71
N VAL A 51 -1.83 -3.43 17.50
CA VAL A 51 -0.62 -2.89 16.90
C VAL A 51 -0.79 -1.40 16.65
N HIS A 52 -0.12 -0.57 17.45
CA HIS A 52 -0.19 0.88 17.30
C HIS A 52 0.93 1.39 16.38
N ILE A 53 0.72 1.26 15.07
CA ILE A 53 1.61 1.88 14.08
C ILE A 53 0.99 3.16 13.53
N ASP A 54 1.74 4.25 13.68
CA ASP A 54 1.51 5.48 12.96
C ASP A 54 2.66 5.68 11.96
N VAL A 55 2.59 4.93 10.85
CA VAL A 55 3.60 5.02 9.77
C VAL A 55 3.68 6.42 9.17
N THR A 56 2.60 7.20 9.26
CA THR A 56 2.52 8.57 8.73
C THR A 56 3.23 9.62 9.59
N LYS A 57 3.40 9.38 10.90
CA LYS A 57 4.13 10.32 11.77
C LYS A 57 5.64 10.32 11.58
N ASN A 58 6.19 9.26 10.99
CA ASN A 58 7.60 9.23 10.66
C ASN A 58 7.82 9.91 9.31
N ASN A 59 8.31 11.16 9.34
CA ASN A 59 8.61 12.03 8.19
C ASN A 59 9.69 11.49 7.22
N ASN A 60 10.01 10.19 7.27
CA ASN A 60 11.10 9.57 6.53
C ASN A 60 10.61 8.56 5.49
N ILE A 61 9.31 8.52 5.19
CA ILE A 61 8.79 7.79 4.04
C ILE A 61 9.23 8.54 2.77
N ASP A 62 9.91 7.84 1.88
CA ASP A 62 10.35 8.39 0.60
C ASP A 62 9.15 8.65 -0.33
N GLU A 63 8.72 9.91 -0.40
CA GLU A 63 7.63 10.35 -1.29
C GLU A 63 8.00 10.24 -2.78
N ASN A 64 9.30 10.24 -3.10
CA ASN A 64 9.80 10.13 -4.47
C ASN A 64 9.86 8.68 -4.96
N ASN A 65 9.78 7.69 -4.05
CA ASN A 65 9.80 6.29 -4.41
C ASN A 65 8.40 5.75 -4.72
N LEU A 66 8.12 5.54 -6.01
CA LEU A 66 6.83 5.03 -6.49
C LEU A 66 6.46 3.66 -5.89
N VAL A 67 7.43 2.78 -5.63
CA VAL A 67 7.19 1.46 -5.03
C VAL A 67 6.67 1.62 -3.60
N ILE A 68 7.25 2.54 -2.83
CA ILE A 68 6.81 2.86 -1.46
C ILE A 68 5.41 3.46 -1.47
N GLN A 69 5.14 4.42 -2.36
CA GLN A 69 3.83 5.05 -2.47
C GLN A 69 2.74 4.05 -2.90
N THR A 70 3.06 3.14 -3.82
CA THR A 70 2.12 2.10 -4.27
C THR A 70 1.86 1.07 -3.15
N ALA A 71 2.89 0.72 -2.36
CA ALA A 71 2.71 -0.16 -1.21
C ALA A 71 1.87 0.48 -0.08
N LEU A 72 1.96 1.81 0.08
CA LEU A 72 1.08 2.55 0.98
C LEU A 72 -0.39 2.50 0.53
N ILE A 73 -0.66 2.62 -0.78
CA ILE A 73 -2.00 2.47 -1.36
C ILE A 73 -2.57 1.07 -1.02
N ASP A 74 -1.81 0.00 -1.26
CA ASP A 74 -2.25 -1.38 -0.93
C ASP A 74 -2.46 -1.59 0.58
N MET A 75 -1.70 -0.89 1.42
CA MET A 75 -1.87 -0.94 2.87
C MET A 75 -3.17 -0.25 3.31
N TYR A 76 -3.45 0.94 2.79
CA TYR A 76 -4.70 1.66 3.09
C TYR A 76 -5.94 0.98 2.52
N ASP A 77 -5.83 0.33 1.35
CA ASP A 77 -6.85 -0.56 0.82
C ASP A 77 -7.23 -1.64 1.84
N LYS A 78 -6.24 -2.36 2.40
CA LYS A 78 -6.50 -3.38 3.43
C LYS A 78 -7.10 -2.83 4.72
N MET A 79 -6.90 -1.53 5.00
CA MET A 79 -7.54 -0.83 6.13
C MET A 79 -8.96 -0.37 5.83
N GLY A 80 -9.44 -0.46 4.58
CA GLY A 80 -10.68 0.17 4.14
C GLY A 80 -10.63 1.70 4.11
N ASP A 81 -9.43 2.29 4.14
CA ASP A 81 -9.24 3.75 4.14
C ASP A 81 -8.98 4.25 2.72
N VAL A 82 -10.03 4.20 1.90
CA VAL A 82 -9.99 4.62 0.49
C VAL A 82 -9.51 6.06 0.35
N LYS A 83 -9.91 6.95 1.27
CA LYS A 83 -9.56 8.37 1.22
C LYS A 83 -8.06 8.60 1.31
N ARG A 84 -7.37 7.93 2.25
CA ARG A 84 -5.90 8.05 2.33
C ARG A 84 -5.19 7.43 1.13
N ALA A 85 -5.73 6.35 0.57
CA ALA A 85 -5.23 5.78 -0.67
C ALA A 85 -5.35 6.80 -1.84
N GLU A 86 -6.48 7.49 -1.97
CA GLU A 86 -6.70 8.56 -2.97
C GLU A 86 -5.72 9.74 -2.78
N GLU A 87 -5.48 10.17 -1.54
CA GLU A 87 -4.55 11.26 -1.22
C GLU A 87 -3.12 10.92 -1.68
N ILE A 88 -2.67 9.68 -1.46
CA ILE A 88 -1.37 9.22 -1.94
C ILE A 88 -1.35 9.12 -3.46
N PHE A 89 -2.38 8.51 -4.04
CA PHE A 89 -2.49 8.36 -5.50
C PHE A 89 -2.48 9.72 -6.21
N THR A 90 -3.09 10.75 -5.61
CA THR A 90 -3.06 12.14 -6.07
C THR A 90 -1.65 12.74 -5.95
N ARG A 91 -0.94 12.50 -4.85
CA ARG A 91 0.43 12.99 -4.64
C ARG A 91 1.43 12.48 -5.69
N ILE A 92 1.19 11.30 -6.24
CA ILE A 92 2.04 10.69 -7.28
C ILE A 92 1.57 10.95 -8.71
N LEU A 93 0.66 11.90 -8.96
CA LEU A 93 -0.03 12.13 -10.25
C LEU A 93 0.88 12.03 -11.50
N ASN A 94 2.05 12.67 -11.48
CA ASN A 94 2.97 12.73 -12.62
C ASN A 94 3.88 11.49 -12.77
N ARG A 95 3.78 10.52 -11.84
CA ARG A 95 4.63 9.33 -11.75
C ARG A 95 3.82 8.03 -11.75
N ARG A 96 2.50 8.11 -11.88
CA ARG A 96 1.62 6.93 -11.89
C ARG A 96 2.01 5.99 -13.05
N ASN A 97 2.08 4.71 -12.75
CA ASN A 97 2.26 3.63 -13.71
C ASN A 97 1.16 2.57 -13.53
N VAL A 98 1.19 1.54 -14.39
CA VAL A 98 0.28 0.39 -14.38
C VAL A 98 0.07 -0.20 -12.98
N VAL A 99 1.15 -0.33 -12.20
CA VAL A 99 1.10 -0.93 -10.85
C VAL A 99 0.34 -0.01 -9.88
N SER A 100 0.61 1.30 -9.90
CA SER A 100 -0.10 2.26 -9.04
C SER A 100 -1.58 2.42 -9.41
N PHE A 101 -1.90 2.41 -10.72
CA PHE A 101 -3.29 2.39 -11.20
C PHE A 101 -3.98 1.11 -10.75
N GLY A 102 -3.30 -0.04 -10.87
CA GLY A 102 -3.79 -1.33 -10.41
C GLY A 102 -4.11 -1.40 -8.94
N ALA A 103 -3.21 -0.86 -8.10
CA ALA A 103 -3.42 -0.80 -6.66
C ALA A 103 -4.66 0.04 -6.31
N MET A 104 -4.85 1.18 -6.98
CA MET A 104 -5.99 2.06 -6.71
C MET A 104 -7.31 1.49 -7.27
N MET A 105 -7.31 0.90 -8.47
CA MET A 105 -8.47 0.21 -9.03
C MET A 105 -8.91 -0.97 -8.15
N LYS A 106 -7.95 -1.75 -7.63
CA LYS A 106 -8.22 -2.80 -6.65
C LYS A 106 -8.89 -2.22 -5.40
N CYS A 107 -8.35 -1.11 -4.87
CA CYS A 107 -8.90 -0.42 -3.71
C CYS A 107 -10.37 -0.02 -3.93
N TYR A 108 -10.69 0.61 -5.05
CA TYR A 108 -12.07 0.95 -5.39
C TYR A 108 -12.96 -0.29 -5.52
N ASN A 109 -12.50 -1.34 -6.19
CA ASN A 109 -13.30 -2.55 -6.39
C ASN A 109 -13.62 -3.27 -5.06
N VAL A 110 -12.63 -3.43 -4.18
CA VAL A 110 -12.80 -4.07 -2.86
C VAL A 110 -13.73 -3.25 -1.96
N ASN A 111 -13.77 -1.92 -2.13
CA ASN A 111 -14.61 -1.01 -1.35
C ASN A 111 -15.93 -0.68 -2.05
N GLU A 112 -16.37 -1.50 -3.02
CA GLU A 112 -17.67 -1.39 -3.70
C GLU A 112 -17.88 -0.05 -4.44
N LEU A 113 -16.81 0.47 -5.07
CA LEU A 113 -16.80 1.69 -5.89
C LEU A 113 -16.50 1.38 -7.37
N PRO A 114 -17.36 0.62 -8.08
CA PRO A 114 -17.09 0.19 -9.45
C PRO A 114 -17.02 1.35 -10.45
N GLU A 115 -17.81 2.42 -10.25
CA GLU A 115 -17.78 3.59 -11.13
C GLU A 115 -16.41 4.26 -11.11
N ARG A 116 -15.80 4.39 -9.92
CA ARG A 116 -14.44 4.94 -9.76
C ARG A 116 -13.38 4.06 -10.40
N THR A 117 -13.58 2.74 -10.37
CA THR A 117 -12.69 1.79 -11.05
C THR A 117 -12.70 2.02 -12.55
N ILE A 118 -13.88 2.20 -13.15
CA ILE A 118 -14.05 2.44 -14.59
C ILE A 118 -13.46 3.80 -14.98
N GLU A 119 -13.78 4.87 -14.25
CA GLU A 119 -13.22 6.22 -14.46
C GLU A 119 -11.68 6.18 -14.48
N LEU A 120 -11.10 5.41 -13.57
CA LEU A 120 -9.66 5.31 -13.41
C LEU A 120 -9.01 4.48 -14.54
N TYR A 121 -9.67 3.42 -15.00
CA TYR A 121 -9.22 2.67 -16.16
C TYR A 121 -9.23 3.54 -17.43
N GLU A 122 -10.29 4.32 -17.64
CA GLU A 122 -10.38 5.26 -18.77
C GLU A 122 -9.31 6.37 -18.68
N GLU A 123 -8.98 6.87 -17.49
CA GLU A 123 -7.84 7.78 -17.28
C GLU A 123 -6.53 7.12 -17.71
N MET A 124 -6.29 5.88 -17.31
CA MET A 124 -5.07 5.13 -17.62
C MET A 124 -4.88 4.96 -19.14
N ILE A 125 -5.95 4.56 -19.85
CA ILE A 125 -5.93 4.41 -21.32
C ILE A 125 -5.68 5.75 -22.01
N ARG A 126 -6.36 6.83 -21.59
CA ARG A 126 -6.14 8.18 -22.16
C ARG A 126 -4.72 8.71 -21.95
N LYS A 127 -4.04 8.26 -20.90
CA LYS A 127 -2.64 8.61 -20.61
C LYS A 127 -1.64 7.71 -21.33
N GLU A 128 -2.09 6.79 -22.17
CA GLU A 128 -1.25 5.82 -22.90
C GLU A 128 -0.38 4.98 -21.93
N ILE A 129 -0.88 4.75 -20.72
CA ILE A 129 -0.25 3.86 -19.76
C ILE A 129 -0.76 2.46 -20.06
N GLU A 130 0.03 1.67 -20.77
CA GLU A 130 -0.39 0.34 -21.23
C GLU A 130 -0.68 -0.59 -20.05
N PRO A 131 -1.92 -1.08 -19.87
CA PRO A 131 -2.20 -2.12 -18.90
C PRO A 131 -1.36 -3.36 -19.23
N ASP A 132 -0.73 -3.96 -18.22
CA ASP A 132 -0.27 -5.34 -18.37
C ASP A 132 -1.50 -6.18 -18.70
N ASN A 133 -1.54 -6.71 -19.93
CA ASN A 133 -2.71 -7.27 -20.61
C ASN A 133 -3.32 -8.53 -19.94
N GLU A 134 -2.94 -8.88 -18.72
CA GLU A 134 -3.31 -10.17 -18.10
C GLU A 134 -4.15 -10.07 -16.80
N ARG A 135 -4.31 -8.90 -16.16
CA ARG A 135 -4.82 -8.88 -14.77
C ARG A 135 -6.17 -8.20 -14.52
N TYR A 136 -6.69 -7.39 -15.45
CA TYR A 136 -7.81 -6.48 -15.14
C TYR A 136 -9.20 -6.91 -15.61
N LEU A 137 -9.33 -7.97 -16.42
CA LEU A 137 -10.61 -8.31 -17.07
C LEU A 137 -11.34 -9.56 -16.53
N TYR A 138 -10.82 -10.28 -15.53
CA TYR A 138 -11.32 -11.64 -15.24
C TYR A 138 -12.03 -11.89 -13.89
N ASN A 139 -12.35 -10.88 -13.09
CA ASN A 139 -13.08 -11.10 -11.83
C ASN A 139 -14.46 -10.43 -11.76
N THR A 140 -15.21 -10.47 -12.86
CA THR A 140 -16.65 -10.17 -12.84
C THR A 140 -17.42 -11.23 -13.64
N VAL A 141 -17.61 -12.40 -13.03
CA VAL A 141 -18.79 -13.26 -13.22
C VAL A 141 -19.10 -13.96 -11.91
#